data_AF-A0A662UYY4-F1
#
_entry.id   AF-A0A662UYY4-F1
#
_cell.length_a   1.000
_cell.length_b   1.000
_cell.length_c   1.000
_cell.angle_alpha   90.00
_cell.angle_beta   90.00
_cell.angle_gamma   90.00
#
_symmetry.space_group_name_H-M   'P 1'
#
loop_
_entity.id
_entity.type
_entity.pdbx_description
1 polymer ?
#
loop_
_entity_poly.entity_id
_entity_poly.type
_entity_poly.pdbx_seq_one_letter_code
_entity_poly.pdbx_strand_id
1 'polypeptide(L)'
;MKILMEQPIYKDDAIVQPVNIIDDVGIVWKGYAVCNMNYSMPINVSEVMNLVLNVIADARSGKNGFRLYVSDKFKIEVRFRNNDSFINASTIELIIRENNESNKKLYSLILEPSL
;
A
#
# COMPACT_ATOMS: atom_id res chain seq x y z
N MET A 1 -4.95 4.49 -15.22
CA MET A 1 -4.05 3.90 -14.20
C MET A 1 -3.54 2.55 -14.68
N LYS A 2 -2.24 2.31 -14.55
CA LYS A 2 -1.57 1.04 -14.89
C LYS A 2 -0.76 0.56 -13.69
N ILE A 3 -0.97 -0.67 -13.27
CA ILE A 3 -0.19 -1.32 -12.20
C ILE A 3 0.84 -2.23 -12.86
N LEU A 4 2.10 -2.06 -12.48
CA LEU A 4 3.23 -2.87 -12.87
C LEU A 4 3.79 -3.54 -11.61
N MET A 5 3.69 -4.87 -11.55
CA MET A 5 4.28 -5.66 -10.49
C MET A 5 5.47 -6.43 -11.07
N GLU A 6 6.63 -6.30 -10.46
CA GLU A 6 7.82 -7.07 -10.85
C GLU A 6 7.73 -8.50 -10.30
N GLN A 7 8.78 -9.30 -10.40
CA GLN A 7 8.76 -10.60 -9.73
C GLN A 7 8.91 -10.42 -8.20
N PRO A 8 8.22 -11.23 -7.39
CA PRO A 8 8.40 -11.21 -5.95
C PRO A 8 9.80 -11.68 -5.56
N ILE A 9 10.38 -11.03 -4.56
CA ILE A 9 11.63 -11.38 -3.90
C ILE A 9 11.28 -12.13 -2.62
N TYR A 10 11.67 -13.40 -2.54
CA TYR A 10 11.48 -14.22 -1.35
C TYR A 10 12.66 -14.01 -0.39
N LYS A 11 12.35 -13.54 0.83
CA LYS A 11 13.28 -13.45 1.96
C LYS A 11 12.87 -14.48 3.01
N ASP A 12 13.72 -14.75 4.00
CA ASP A 12 13.49 -15.84 4.98
C ASP A 12 12.13 -15.78 5.69
N ASP A 13 11.60 -14.57 5.95
CA ASP A 13 10.35 -14.35 6.69
C ASP A 13 9.27 -13.56 5.90
N ALA A 14 9.58 -13.11 4.69
CA ALA A 14 8.69 -12.24 3.92
C ALA A 14 8.82 -12.38 2.41
N ILE A 15 7.71 -12.18 1.71
CA ILE A 15 7.67 -11.92 0.27
C ILE A 15 7.66 -10.41 0.08
N VAL A 16 8.65 -9.90 -0.62
CA VAL A 16 8.74 -8.49 -1.01
C VAL A 16 8.45 -8.37 -2.50
N GLN A 17 7.38 -7.68 -2.84
CA GLN A 17 6.92 -7.47 -4.19
C GLN A 17 7.12 -6.00 -4.56
N PRO A 18 8.06 -5.66 -5.47
CA PRO A 18 8.14 -4.31 -6.01
C PRO A 18 6.86 -3.96 -6.79
N VAL A 19 6.33 -2.76 -6.54
CA VAL A 19 5.10 -2.25 -7.13
C VAL A 19 5.35 -0.87 -7.71
N ASN A 20 4.96 -0.70 -8.97
CA ASN A 20 4.92 0.59 -9.64
C ASN A 20 3.49 0.85 -10.12
N ILE A 21 2.90 2.00 -9.76
CA ILE A 21 1.58 2.41 -10.25
C ILE A 21 1.76 3.70 -11.03
N ILE A 22 1.42 3.66 -12.32
CA ILE A 22 1.40 4.86 -13.16
C ILE A 22 -0.03 5.39 -13.14
N ASP A 23 -0.20 6.58 -12.58
CA ASP A 23 -1.51 7.21 -12.53
C ASP A 23 -1.92 7.85 -13.87
N ASP A 24 -3.16 8.32 -13.95
CA ASP A 24 -3.74 8.94 -15.14
C ASP A 24 -3.12 10.29 -15.52
N VAL A 25 -2.39 10.95 -14.61
CA VAL A 25 -1.68 12.21 -14.89
C VAL A 25 -0.18 12.00 -15.09
N GLY A 26 0.29 10.74 -15.07
CA GLY A 26 1.67 10.36 -15.35
C GLY A 26 2.59 10.29 -14.12
N ILE A 27 2.09 10.49 -12.90
CA ILE A 27 2.90 10.29 -11.69
C ILE A 27 3.13 8.79 -11.51
N VAL A 28 4.40 8.43 -11.26
CA VAL A 28 4.80 7.05 -10.99
C VAL A 28 4.91 6.86 -9.49
N TRP A 29 4.08 6.00 -8.93
CA TRP A 29 4.08 5.63 -7.53
C TRP A 29 4.90 4.37 -7.33
N LYS A 30 6.08 4.49 -6.74
CA LYS A 30 7.05 3.39 -6.60
C LYS A 30 7.10 2.91 -5.16
N GLY A 31 7.22 1.60 -4.97
CA GLY A 31 7.62 1.06 -3.69
C GLY A 31 7.43 -0.44 -3.58
N TYR A 32 7.10 -0.89 -2.37
CA TYR A 32 7.18 -2.30 -2.03
C TYR A 32 5.97 -2.76 -1.24
N ALA A 33 5.33 -3.81 -1.74
CA ALA A 33 4.42 -4.65 -1.00
C ALA A 33 5.24 -5.70 -0.23
N VAL A 34 4.97 -5.87 1.06
CA VAL A 34 5.66 -6.81 1.94
C VAL A 34 4.60 -7.66 2.62
N CYS A 35 4.62 -8.96 2.35
CA CYS A 35 3.75 -9.96 2.98
C CYS A 35 4.61 -10.87 3.86
N ASN A 36 4.21 -11.10 5.11
CA ASN A 36 4.90 -12.05 5.98
C ASN A 36 4.53 -13.49 5.57
N MET A 37 5.52 -14.35 5.28
CA MET A 37 5.30 -15.67 4.68
C MET A 37 4.68 -16.70 5.63
N ASN A 38 4.77 -16.45 6.94
CA ASN A 38 4.20 -17.36 7.94
C ASN A 38 2.66 -17.33 7.98
N TYR A 39 2.02 -16.62 7.05
CA TYR A 39 0.60 -16.37 7.06
C TYR A 39 0.03 -16.57 5.66
N SER A 40 -1.01 -17.38 5.55
CA SER A 40 -1.85 -17.40 4.35
C SER A 40 -2.51 -16.04 4.24
N MET A 41 -2.10 -15.22 3.27
CA MET A 41 -2.68 -13.90 3.08
C MET A 41 -4.15 -14.10 2.65
N PRO A 42 -5.12 -13.82 3.52
CA PRO A 42 -6.53 -14.15 3.26
C PRO A 42 -7.24 -13.04 2.47
N ILE A 43 -6.60 -11.88 2.33
CA ILE A 43 -7.06 -10.74 1.53
C ILE A 43 -6.45 -10.85 0.14
N ASN A 44 -7.30 -10.74 -0.87
CA ASN A 44 -6.87 -10.79 -2.25
C ASN A 44 -6.05 -9.54 -2.61
N VAL A 45 -4.90 -9.70 -3.27
CA VAL A 45 -4.06 -8.58 -3.74
C VAL A 45 -4.90 -7.58 -4.55
N SER A 46 -5.87 -8.03 -5.35
CA SER A 46 -6.77 -7.15 -6.10
C SER A 46 -7.60 -6.21 -5.20
N GLU A 47 -8.05 -6.68 -4.03
CA GLU A 47 -8.78 -5.84 -3.07
C GLU A 47 -7.87 -4.79 -2.45
N VAL A 48 -6.62 -5.18 -2.11
CA VAL A 48 -5.60 -4.24 -1.62
C VAL A 48 -5.32 -3.17 -2.66
N MET A 49 -5.15 -3.55 -3.93
CA MET A 49 -4.89 -2.60 -5.00
C MET A 49 -6.07 -1.64 -5.23
N ASN A 50 -7.31 -2.11 -5.16
CA ASN A 50 -8.48 -1.22 -5.27
C ASN A 50 -8.53 -0.16 -4.16
N LEU A 51 -8.17 -0.53 -2.92
CA LEU A 51 -8.07 0.43 -1.82
C LEU A 51 -7.00 1.48 -2.09
N VAL A 52 -5.86 1.07 -2.64
CA VAL A 52 -4.75 1.97 -2.98
C VAL A 52 -5.13 2.93 -4.11
N LEU A 53 -5.76 2.44 -5.18
CA LEU A 53 -6.19 3.26 -6.31
C LEU A 53 -7.16 4.38 -5.88
N ASN A 54 -8.07 4.09 -4.95
CA ASN A 54 -8.99 5.09 -4.39
C ASN A 54 -8.27 6.18 -3.60
N VAL A 55 -7.09 5.89 -3.03
CA VAL A 55 -6.32 6.83 -2.21
C VAL A 55 -5.33 7.63 -3.05
N ILE A 56 -4.89 7.12 -4.20
CA ILE A 56 -4.00 7.86 -5.12
C ILE A 56 -4.60 9.21 -5.54
N ALA A 57 -5.91 9.26 -5.80
CA ALA A 57 -6.59 10.51 -6.14
C ALA A 57 -6.47 11.57 -5.03
N ASP A 58 -6.61 11.16 -3.76
CA ASP A 58 -6.44 12.05 -2.62
C ASP A 58 -4.97 12.43 -2.40
N ALA A 59 -4.07 11.44 -2.47
CA ALA A 59 -2.64 11.61 -2.26
C ALA A 59 -2.01 12.56 -3.29
N ARG A 60 -2.52 12.58 -4.53
CA ARG A 60 -2.16 13.55 -5.59
C ARG A 60 -2.49 15.00 -5.27
N SER A 61 -3.32 15.26 -4.26
CA SER A 61 -3.56 16.64 -3.83
C SER A 61 -2.51 17.14 -2.83
N GLY A 62 -1.49 16.33 -2.50
CA GLY A 62 -0.45 16.68 -1.52
C GLY A 62 -1.03 16.94 -0.13
N LYS A 63 -2.10 16.21 0.23
CA LYS A 63 -2.75 16.31 1.53
C LYS A 63 -2.25 15.22 2.45
N ASN A 64 -2.29 15.49 3.75
CA ASN A 64 -2.21 14.44 4.76
C ASN A 64 -3.59 13.81 4.96
N GLY A 65 -3.63 12.53 5.26
CA GLY A 65 -4.86 11.89 5.68
C GLY A 65 -4.71 10.43 6.07
N PHE A 66 -5.84 9.88 6.48
CA PHE A 66 -5.95 8.56 7.06
C PHE A 66 -7.31 7.96 6.72
N ARG A 67 -7.31 6.69 6.32
CA ARG A 67 -8.50 5.88 6.12
C ARG A 67 -8.32 4.57 6.87
N LEU A 68 -9.37 4.17 7.58
CA LEU A 68 -9.41 2.95 8.36
C LEU A 68 -10.59 2.09 7.88
N TYR A 69 -10.30 0.85 7.51
CA TYR A 69 -11.31 -0.15 7.18
C TYR A 69 -11.19 -1.29 8.19
N VAL A 70 -12.31 -1.61 8.85
CA VAL A 70 -12.35 -2.65 9.88
C VAL A 70 -13.35 -3.72 9.46
N SER A 71 -12.95 -4.97 9.59
CA SER A 71 -13.77 -6.17 9.41
C SER A 71 -13.52 -7.11 10.58
N ASP A 72 -14.34 -8.13 10.78
CA ASP A 72 -14.17 -9.10 11.87
C ASP A 72 -12.81 -9.81 11.85
N LYS A 73 -12.17 -9.89 10.68
CA LYS A 73 -10.90 -10.61 10.51
C LYS A 73 -9.70 -9.68 10.37
N PHE A 74 -9.87 -8.49 9.80
CA PHE A 74 -8.77 -7.60 9.44
C PHE A 74 -9.04 -6.14 9.73
N LYS A 75 -7.96 -5.43 10.04
CA LYS A 75 -7.88 -3.98 10.12
C LYS A 75 -6.95 -3.49 9.01
N ILE A 76 -7.43 -2.63 8.13
CA ILE A 76 -6.65 -2.01 7.06
C ILE A 76 -6.51 -0.52 7.35
N GLU A 77 -5.28 -0.08 7.55
CA GLU A 77 -4.91 1.31 7.75
C GLU A 77 -4.25 1.83 6.47
N VAL A 78 -4.79 2.90 5.89
CA VAL A 78 -4.15 3.62 4.79
C VAL A 78 -3.86 5.04 5.24
N ARG A 79 -2.59 5.42 5.20
CA ARG A 79 -2.09 6.76 5.55
C ARG A 79 -1.51 7.37 4.29
N PHE A 80 -1.71 8.67 4.13
CA PHE A 80 -1.00 9.43 3.12
C PHE A 80 -0.43 10.67 3.79
N ARG A 81 0.87 10.91 3.58
CA ARG A 81 1.61 12.00 4.20
C ARG A 81 2.41 12.73 3.16
N ASN A 82 2.47 14.05 3.28
CA ASN A 82 3.25 14.88 2.37
C ASN A 82 4.66 14.33 2.23
N ASN A 83 5.12 14.27 0.99
CA ASN A 83 6.47 13.87 0.66
C ASN A 83 7.29 15.14 0.41
N ASP A 84 8.28 15.39 1.25
CA ASP A 84 9.15 16.57 1.12
C ASP A 84 9.93 16.58 -0.20
N SER A 85 10.10 15.40 -0.82
CA SER A 85 10.78 15.22 -2.10
C SER A 85 9.87 15.38 -3.33
N PHE A 86 8.56 15.57 -3.17
CA PHE A 86 7.62 15.68 -4.30
C PHE A 86 6.50 16.70 -4.01
N ILE A 87 6.50 17.81 -4.75
CA ILE A 87 5.50 18.86 -4.60
C ILE A 87 4.13 18.33 -5.03
N ASN A 88 3.11 18.56 -4.21
CA ASN A 88 1.73 18.18 -4.46
C ASN A 88 1.49 16.67 -4.60
N ALA A 89 2.31 15.80 -3.99
CA ALA A 89 1.94 14.39 -3.83
C ALA A 89 2.40 13.84 -2.48
N SER A 90 1.58 12.98 -1.89
CA SER A 90 1.80 12.40 -0.57
C SER A 90 2.19 10.94 -0.67
N THR A 91 3.24 10.50 0.03
CA THR A 91 3.56 9.07 0.19
C THR A 91 2.37 8.33 0.77
N ILE A 92 2.02 7.19 0.17
CA ILE A 92 0.94 6.30 0.62
C ILE A 92 1.53 5.13 1.38
N GLU A 93 1.06 4.90 2.60
CA GLU A 93 1.39 3.73 3.42
C GLU A 93 0.10 2.97 3.72
N LEU A 94 0.05 1.68 3.34
CA LEU A 94 -1.02 0.77 3.66
C LEU A 94 -0.49 -0.32 4.60
N ILE A 95 -1.23 -0.62 5.67
CA ILE A 95 -0.92 -1.70 6.61
C ILE A 95 -2.18 -2.53 6.83
N ILE A 96 -2.05 -3.85 6.71
CA ILE A 96 -3.10 -4.82 7.03
C ILE A 96 -2.68 -5.59 8.27
N ARG A 97 -3.60 -5.68 9.24
CA ARG A 97 -3.42 -6.40 10.49
C ARG A 97 -4.58 -7.36 10.73
N GLU A 98 -4.33 -8.41 11.50
CA GLU A 98 -5.42 -9.21 12.08
C GLU A 98 -6.26 -8.35 13.04
N ASN A 99 -7.58 -8.48 12.96
CA ASN A 99 -8.50 -7.85 13.90
C ASN A 99 -8.78 -8.79 15.08
N ASN A 100 -7.73 -9.12 15.82
CA ASN A 100 -7.78 -9.92 17.05
C ASN A 100 -6.82 -9.32 18.09
N GLU A 101 -6.74 -9.91 19.28
CA GLU A 101 -5.88 -9.42 20.37
C GLU A 101 -4.40 -9.29 19.98
N SER A 102 -3.93 -10.07 19.01
CA SER A 102 -2.54 -10.04 18.57
C SER A 102 -2.21 -8.83 17.70
N ASN A 103 -3.20 -8.25 17.01
CA ASN A 103 -3.06 -7.11 16.09
C ASN A 103 -1.85 -7.22 15.14
N LYS A 104 -1.52 -8.46 14.76
CA LYS A 104 -0.31 -8.81 14.02
C LYS A 104 -0.34 -8.20 12.63
N LYS A 105 0.81 -7.68 12.18
CA LYS A 105 0.97 -7.13 10.83
C LYS A 105 1.13 -8.27 9.82
N LEU A 106 0.18 -8.37 8.90
CA LEU A 106 0.16 -9.38 7.84
C LEU A 106 0.81 -8.87 6.56
N TYR A 107 0.52 -7.61 6.23
CA TYR A 107 0.93 -7.00 4.97
C TYR A 107 1.20 -5.51 5.15
N SER A 108 2.15 -4.97 4.38
CA SER A 108 2.27 -3.54 4.16
C SER A 108 2.59 -3.20 2.73
N LEU A 109 2.20 -2.02 2.31
CA LEU A 109 2.61 -1.40 1.06
C LEU A 109 3.04 0.04 1.36
N ILE A 110 4.18 0.46 0.81
CA ILE A 110 4.57 1.86 0.78
C ILE A 110 4.73 2.26 -0.68
N LEU A 111 4.18 3.42 -1.05
CA LEU A 111 4.28 4.00 -2.38
C LEU A 111 4.68 5.46 -2.28
N GLU A 112 5.79 5.79 -2.91
CA GLU A 112 6.32 7.15 -2.99
C GLU A 112 6.11 7.69 -4.41
N PRO A 113 5.64 8.94 -4.56
CA PRO A 113 5.52 9.58 -5.86
C PRO A 113 6.89 9.86 -6.47
N SER A 114 7.03 9.60 -7.78
CA SER A 114 8.19 9.95 -8.61
C SER A 114 7.72 10.40 -10.00
N LEU A 115 8.59 11.15 -10.69
CA LEU A 115 8.47 11.38 -12.13
C LEU A 115 8.99 10.16 -12.92
#